data_AF-A0A1C3E985-F1
#
_entry.id   AF-A0A1C3E985-F1
#
_cell.length_a   1.000
_cell.length_b   1.000
_cell.length_c   1.000
_cell.angle_alpha   90.00
_cell.angle_beta   90.00
_cell.angle_gamma   90.00
#
_symmetry.space_group_name_H-M   'P 1'
#
loop_
_entity.id
_entity.type
_entity.pdbx_description
1 polymer ?
#
loop_
_entity_poly.entity_id
_entity_poly.type
_entity_poly.pdbx_seq_one_letter_code
_entity_poly.pdbx_strand_id
1 'polypeptide(L)'
;MQQQRDLAPSPSGGSVLSAEPFRWFVPRDLDGFFGLFVDNLVQLILIVTLCGAMCGMSGEAAFLLYQRILPGVAVSLLVGNLFYAWQARQLARRTGRHDVTALPYGINTPSLLVYVFFVMLPAYEAATAKGASSVAAAEQAWRVGLVACLGSGLIEFCGAFVAESVRRRTPRAALLSTLAGIAIGFISMSFTLQLIQKPLIAMLPLAIVLVTYFSRVSFPWRLPGGFVSLLAGVLLAWGLTFLHQVWADGPVWIARHALNSSAVGESWQVIGFAPPQLWLGDLWQVVADPGQWLGLLSVIVPMGLFNLLGSLQNIESAEAAGDAYDTKSSLSMNGLGTLAAAAFGSCFPTTIYIGHPGWKGLGARAGYSIINGVVITILCVTGTVALIQSLVPIEAGVPIVLWIGVVITAQAFVACPPAHAPAVAIGLFPAIAAWGMTVVQGAFLVAGGVTMQSLLSKDFSQQVNGFLLHGLISMERGYIFTCVILATIAVELIERRFLRAACWSSIGAIFAGAGLTHSYQLSGNLVDFLFAGSRAPEGSMLYHATDVAIGYGLMAIVFLLFAFRKVESVSESVPVLTESDAHRTMEFH
;
A
#
# COMPACT_ATOMS: atom_id res chain seq x y z
N MET A 1 26.78 47.52 0.03
CA MET A 1 27.65 48.36 -0.83
C MET A 1 27.44 47.92 -2.27
N GLN A 2 27.29 48.91 -3.15
CA GLN A 2 27.03 48.87 -4.60
C GLN A 2 27.72 47.75 -5.40
N GLN A 3 26.95 47.04 -6.22
CA GLN A 3 27.14 46.99 -7.69
C GLN A 3 26.06 46.12 -8.35
N GLN A 4 25.07 46.75 -8.98
CA GLN A 4 24.41 46.31 -10.22
C GLN A 4 23.33 47.35 -10.58
N ARG A 5 23.74 48.33 -11.39
CA ARG A 5 22.85 49.21 -12.14
C ARG A 5 22.96 48.81 -13.61
N ASP A 6 21.84 48.97 -14.29
CA ASP A 6 21.67 49.16 -15.73
C ASP A 6 21.67 47.92 -16.64
N LEU A 7 20.50 47.25 -16.69
CA LEU A 7 19.90 46.78 -17.94
C LEU A 7 18.38 46.99 -17.87
N ALA A 8 17.90 48.13 -18.35
CA ALA A 8 16.49 48.36 -18.61
C ALA A 8 16.06 47.57 -19.87
N PRO A 9 14.90 46.88 -19.88
CA PRO A 9 14.39 46.29 -21.10
C PRO A 9 13.77 47.38 -21.99
N SER A 10 14.13 47.37 -23.27
CA SER A 10 13.52 48.20 -24.31
C SER A 10 12.04 47.80 -24.53
N PRO A 11 11.17 48.74 -24.93
CA PRO A 11 9.79 48.41 -25.26
C PRO A 11 9.76 47.77 -26.65
N SER A 12 9.95 46.45 -26.68
CA SER A 12 9.69 45.66 -27.89
C SER A 12 8.18 45.54 -28.06
N GLY A 13 7.70 45.92 -29.25
CA GLY A 13 6.29 45.97 -29.61
C GLY A 13 5.58 44.66 -29.30
N GLY A 14 4.41 44.77 -28.68
CA GLY A 14 3.53 43.65 -28.41
C GLY A 14 3.13 42.96 -29.70
N SER A 15 3.82 41.87 -30.03
CA SER A 15 3.16 40.77 -30.69
C SER A 15 2.23 40.15 -29.66
N VAL A 16 0.94 40.20 -29.94
CA VAL A 16 -0.03 39.33 -29.28
C VAL A 16 0.43 37.91 -29.62
N LEU A 17 1.23 37.29 -28.73
CA LEU A 17 1.52 35.87 -28.82
C LEU A 17 0.16 35.17 -28.74
N SER A 18 -0.33 34.74 -29.89
CA SER A 18 -1.46 33.84 -29.99
C SER A 18 -1.15 32.65 -29.08
N ALA A 19 -1.90 32.52 -27.98
CA ALA A 19 -1.73 31.42 -27.06
C ALA A 19 -1.91 30.09 -27.86
N GLU A 20 -0.82 29.35 -28.04
CA GLU A 20 -0.75 28.13 -28.84
C GLU A 20 -1.73 27.06 -28.34
N PRO A 21 -2.83 26.72 -29.03
CA PRO A 21 -3.91 25.91 -28.46
C PRO A 21 -3.44 24.62 -27.76
N PHE A 22 -4.09 24.28 -26.64
CA PHE A 22 -3.74 23.07 -25.87
C PHE A 22 -3.81 21.82 -26.75
N ARG A 23 -2.66 21.18 -26.95
CA ARG A 23 -2.53 19.95 -27.72
C ARG A 23 -2.72 18.75 -26.79
N TRP A 24 -3.58 17.81 -27.21
CA TRP A 24 -3.79 16.56 -26.49
C TRP A 24 -2.53 15.70 -26.42
N PHE A 25 -1.75 15.69 -27.51
CA PHE A 25 -0.52 14.91 -27.63
C PHE A 25 0.63 15.83 -27.99
N VAL A 26 1.73 15.68 -27.26
CA VAL A 26 3.03 16.30 -27.55
C VAL A 26 4.13 15.25 -27.51
N PRO A 27 5.29 15.47 -28.17
CA PRO A 27 6.38 14.49 -28.17
C PRO A 27 6.83 14.07 -26.77
N ARG A 28 6.80 14.99 -25.79
CA ARG A 28 7.12 14.74 -24.38
C ARG A 28 6.12 13.85 -23.65
N ASP A 29 4.93 13.61 -24.21
CA ASP A 29 4.00 12.63 -23.66
C ASP A 29 4.54 11.20 -23.76
N LEU A 30 5.49 10.92 -24.67
CA LEU A 30 6.14 9.61 -24.71
C LEU A 30 7.04 9.38 -23.48
N ASP A 31 7.82 10.39 -23.09
CA ASP A 31 8.65 10.35 -21.87
C ASP A 31 7.77 10.13 -20.62
N GLY A 32 6.68 10.91 -20.52
CA GLY A 32 5.69 10.77 -19.46
C GLY A 32 4.99 9.41 -19.48
N PHE A 33 4.72 8.86 -20.67
CA PHE A 33 4.06 7.57 -20.84
C PHE A 33 4.95 6.45 -20.31
N PHE A 34 6.23 6.41 -20.70
CA PHE A 34 7.13 5.37 -20.21
C PHE A 34 7.29 5.39 -18.68
N GLY A 35 7.31 6.58 -18.07
CA GLY A 35 7.30 6.71 -16.61
C GLY A 35 6.06 6.07 -15.97
N LEU A 36 4.87 6.44 -16.45
CA LEU A 36 3.60 5.95 -15.89
C LEU A 36 3.33 4.46 -16.24
N PHE A 37 3.77 4.04 -17.41
CA PHE A 37 3.66 2.68 -17.91
C PHE A 37 4.47 1.70 -17.07
N VAL A 38 5.74 2.03 -16.79
CA VAL A 38 6.60 1.19 -15.95
C VAL A 38 6.01 1.04 -14.55
N ASP A 39 5.52 2.13 -13.96
CA ASP A 39 4.89 2.09 -12.64
C ASP A 39 3.67 1.16 -12.61
N ASN A 40 2.74 1.34 -13.55
CA ASN A 40 1.56 0.46 -13.65
C ASN A 40 1.93 -0.99 -13.99
N LEU A 41 2.89 -1.22 -14.88
CA LEU A 41 3.32 -2.56 -15.25
C LEU A 41 3.89 -3.31 -14.03
N VAL A 42 4.70 -2.65 -13.20
CA VAL A 42 5.21 -3.22 -11.95
C VAL A 42 4.05 -3.60 -11.03
N GLN A 43 3.00 -2.79 -10.92
CA GLN A 43 1.81 -3.15 -10.14
C GLN A 43 1.10 -4.40 -10.68
N LEU A 44 0.94 -4.52 -12.00
CA LEU A 44 0.30 -5.70 -12.60
C LEU A 44 1.09 -6.98 -12.32
N ILE A 45 2.42 -6.91 -12.45
CA ILE A 45 3.31 -8.04 -12.11
C ILE A 45 3.17 -8.39 -10.63
N LEU A 46 3.11 -7.38 -9.75
CA LEU A 46 2.95 -7.56 -8.31
C LEU A 46 1.62 -8.22 -7.96
N ILE A 47 0.51 -7.83 -8.60
CA ILE A 47 -0.82 -8.47 -8.45
C ILE A 47 -0.72 -9.96 -8.80
N VAL A 48 -0.28 -10.26 -10.03
CA VAL A 48 -0.20 -11.65 -10.51
C VAL A 48 0.63 -12.50 -9.58
N THR A 49 1.76 -11.95 -9.16
CA THR A 49 2.73 -12.69 -8.36
C THR A 49 2.25 -12.93 -6.94
N LEU A 50 1.78 -11.89 -6.24
CA LEU A 50 1.35 -12.02 -4.85
C LEU A 50 0.06 -12.81 -4.73
N CYS A 51 -0.91 -12.59 -5.62
CA CYS A 51 -2.14 -13.38 -5.59
C CYS A 51 -1.88 -14.85 -5.97
N GLY A 52 -1.00 -15.11 -6.95
CA GLY A 52 -0.61 -16.47 -7.33
C GLY A 52 0.11 -17.20 -6.20
N ALA A 53 1.06 -16.53 -5.53
CA ALA A 53 1.89 -17.13 -4.50
C ALA A 53 1.19 -17.23 -3.14
N MET A 54 0.43 -16.21 -2.74
CA MET A 54 -0.15 -16.09 -1.39
C MET A 54 -1.63 -16.47 -1.33
N CYS A 55 -2.39 -16.25 -2.40
CA CYS A 55 -3.86 -16.46 -2.39
C CYS A 55 -4.31 -17.69 -3.20
N GLY A 56 -3.38 -18.57 -3.56
CA GLY A 56 -3.67 -19.79 -4.32
C GLY A 56 -4.17 -19.55 -5.76
N MET A 57 -4.06 -18.33 -6.30
CA MET A 57 -4.55 -17.99 -7.65
C MET A 57 -3.56 -18.43 -8.74
N SER A 58 -3.09 -19.67 -8.67
CA SER A 58 -2.18 -20.30 -9.63
C SER A 58 -2.75 -21.64 -10.11
N GLY A 59 -2.14 -22.24 -11.14
CA GLY A 59 -2.64 -23.48 -11.72
C GLY A 59 -4.10 -23.37 -12.17
N GLU A 60 -4.96 -24.27 -11.67
CA GLU A 60 -6.40 -24.30 -12.01
C GLU A 60 -7.15 -23.02 -11.61
N ALA A 61 -6.68 -22.26 -10.61
CA ALA A 61 -7.31 -21.02 -10.16
C ALA A 61 -6.76 -19.76 -10.87
N ALA A 62 -5.80 -19.91 -11.80
CA ALA A 62 -5.18 -18.78 -12.49
C ALA A 62 -6.17 -17.93 -13.31
N PHE A 63 -7.32 -18.50 -13.71
CA PHE A 63 -8.38 -17.75 -14.39
C PHE A 63 -8.89 -16.56 -13.55
N LEU A 64 -8.82 -16.62 -12.22
CA LEU A 64 -9.19 -15.49 -11.36
C LEU A 64 -8.34 -14.26 -11.65
N LEU A 65 -7.04 -14.43 -11.91
CA LEU A 65 -6.15 -13.33 -12.25
C LEU A 65 -6.39 -12.84 -13.67
N TYR A 66 -6.27 -13.74 -14.65
CA TYR A 66 -6.20 -13.34 -16.04
C TYR A 66 -7.57 -13.06 -16.68
N GLN A 67 -8.66 -13.63 -16.14
CA GLN A 67 -10.01 -13.47 -16.70
C GLN A 67 -10.94 -12.63 -15.82
N ARG A 68 -10.64 -12.44 -14.52
CA ARG A 68 -11.47 -11.60 -13.62
C ARG A 68 -10.74 -10.34 -13.16
N ILE A 69 -9.61 -10.49 -12.45
CA ILE A 69 -8.92 -9.35 -11.81
C ILE A 69 -8.31 -8.39 -12.83
N LEU A 70 -7.45 -8.87 -13.74
CA LEU A 70 -6.74 -7.99 -14.69
C LEU A 70 -7.70 -7.26 -15.65
N PRO A 71 -8.75 -7.89 -16.20
CA PRO A 71 -9.76 -7.16 -16.97
C PRO A 71 -10.49 -6.08 -16.14
N GLY A 72 -10.75 -6.34 -14.85
CA GLY A 72 -11.30 -5.32 -13.94
C GLY A 72 -10.35 -4.14 -13.70
N VAL A 73 -9.04 -4.43 -13.56
CA VAL A 73 -7.98 -3.44 -13.47
C VAL A 73 -7.94 -2.58 -14.74
N ALA A 74 -8.09 -3.19 -15.92
CA ALA A 74 -8.12 -2.49 -17.20
C ALA A 74 -9.21 -1.40 -17.24
N VAL A 75 -10.42 -1.73 -16.79
CA VAL A 75 -11.56 -0.79 -16.77
C VAL A 75 -11.27 0.42 -15.89
N SER A 76 -10.84 0.19 -14.65
CA SER A 76 -10.61 1.28 -13.70
C SER A 76 -9.48 2.21 -14.14
N LEU A 77 -8.39 1.65 -14.68
CA LEU A 77 -7.26 2.42 -15.23
C LEU A 77 -7.65 3.23 -16.46
N LEU A 78 -8.38 2.64 -17.41
CA LEU A 78 -8.82 3.34 -18.61
C LEU A 78 -9.71 4.52 -18.25
N VAL A 79 -10.74 4.27 -17.45
CA VAL A 79 -11.74 5.25 -17.05
C VAL A 79 -11.10 6.42 -16.31
N GLY A 80 -10.22 6.16 -15.33
CA GLY A 80 -9.55 7.22 -14.60
C GLY A 80 -8.52 7.99 -15.46
N ASN A 81 -7.67 7.32 -16.24
CA ASN A 81 -6.69 8.00 -17.09
C ASN A 81 -7.36 8.90 -18.14
N LEU A 82 -8.44 8.44 -18.78
CA LEU A 82 -9.21 9.27 -19.71
C LEU A 82 -9.85 10.48 -19.01
N PHE A 83 -10.36 10.29 -17.80
CA PHE A 83 -10.94 11.39 -17.02
C PHE A 83 -9.88 12.44 -16.64
N TYR A 84 -8.73 12.04 -16.10
CA TYR A 84 -7.69 13.00 -15.70
C TYR A 84 -7.07 13.71 -16.90
N ALA A 85 -6.94 13.03 -18.05
CA ALA A 85 -6.58 13.67 -19.30
C ALA A 85 -7.61 14.73 -19.76
N TRP A 86 -8.91 14.42 -19.63
CA TRP A 86 -9.99 15.38 -19.88
C TRP A 86 -9.98 16.55 -18.89
N GLN A 87 -9.73 16.28 -17.60
CA GLN A 87 -9.67 17.29 -16.57
C GLN A 87 -8.49 18.26 -16.81
N ALA A 88 -7.33 17.75 -17.25
CA ALA A 88 -6.20 18.57 -17.68
C ALA A 88 -6.58 19.52 -18.82
N ARG A 89 -7.31 19.03 -19.82
CA ARG A 89 -7.79 19.86 -20.92
C ARG A 89 -8.77 20.94 -20.45
N GLN A 90 -9.65 20.62 -19.52
CA GLN A 90 -10.55 21.62 -18.95
C GLN A 90 -9.79 22.70 -18.19
N LEU A 91 -8.81 22.31 -17.38
CA LEU A 91 -7.98 23.26 -16.65
C LEU A 91 -7.20 24.16 -17.61
N ALA A 92 -6.62 23.59 -18.67
CA ALA A 92 -5.96 24.34 -19.74
C ALA A 92 -6.90 25.36 -20.41
N ARG A 93 -8.15 24.95 -20.71
CA ARG A 93 -9.17 25.85 -21.28
C ARG A 93 -9.57 26.98 -20.34
N ARG A 94 -9.74 26.69 -19.05
CA ARG A 94 -10.15 27.68 -18.04
C ARG A 94 -9.04 28.70 -17.76
N THR A 95 -7.78 28.27 -17.79
CA THR A 95 -6.62 29.11 -17.47
C THR A 95 -5.96 29.75 -18.69
N GLY A 96 -6.38 29.38 -19.90
CA GLY A 96 -5.73 29.81 -21.15
C GLY A 96 -4.31 29.26 -21.33
N ARG A 97 -3.92 28.25 -20.55
CA ARG A 97 -2.57 27.66 -20.56
C ARG A 97 -2.49 26.45 -21.48
N HIS A 98 -1.27 26.12 -21.86
CA HIS A 98 -0.98 25.03 -22.81
C HIS A 98 -0.04 23.97 -22.28
N ASP A 99 0.54 24.23 -21.11
CA ASP A 99 1.52 23.39 -20.45
C ASP A 99 0.90 22.47 -19.38
N VAL A 100 -0.43 22.46 -19.21
CA VAL A 100 -1.12 21.68 -18.16
C VAL A 100 -0.89 20.17 -18.33
N THR A 101 -0.50 19.50 -17.24
CA THR A 101 -0.19 18.06 -17.22
C THR A 101 -1.33 17.31 -16.56
N ALA A 102 -1.77 16.16 -17.10
CA ALA A 102 -2.77 15.34 -16.43
C ALA A 102 -2.27 14.78 -15.09
N LEU A 103 -3.18 14.56 -14.14
CA LEU A 103 -2.85 13.87 -12.90
C LEU A 103 -2.46 12.40 -13.22
N PRO A 104 -1.30 11.91 -12.78
CA PRO A 104 -0.91 10.51 -12.99
C PRO A 104 -1.81 9.61 -12.13
N TYR A 105 -2.20 8.45 -12.67
CA TYR A 105 -3.23 7.61 -12.06
C TYR A 105 -3.00 6.12 -12.32
N GLY A 106 -3.26 5.30 -11.30
CA GLY A 106 -3.14 3.86 -11.40
C GLY A 106 -3.55 3.09 -10.14
N ILE A 107 -3.01 1.89 -9.96
CA ILE A 107 -3.31 1.02 -8.81
C ILE A 107 -2.58 1.49 -7.56
N ASN A 108 -3.30 1.58 -6.45
CA ASN A 108 -2.72 1.98 -5.17
C ASN A 108 -1.83 0.87 -4.59
N THR A 109 -0.50 1.00 -4.73
CA THR A 109 0.49 0.01 -4.27
C THR A 109 0.38 -0.30 -2.78
N PRO A 110 0.32 0.69 -1.86
CA PRO A 110 0.17 0.37 -0.43
C PRO A 110 -1.10 -0.43 -0.15
N SER A 111 -2.24 -0.05 -0.74
CA SER A 111 -3.50 -0.78 -0.58
C SER A 111 -3.49 -2.15 -1.22
N LEU A 112 -2.83 -2.32 -2.37
CA LEU A 112 -2.63 -3.63 -3.00
C LEU A 112 -1.96 -4.58 -2.01
N LEU A 113 -0.84 -4.16 -1.43
CA LEU A 113 -0.08 -4.98 -0.48
C LEU A 113 -0.92 -5.28 0.76
N VAL A 114 -1.59 -4.28 1.31
CA VAL A 114 -2.46 -4.47 2.48
C VAL A 114 -3.60 -5.44 2.17
N TYR A 115 -4.24 -5.36 1.01
CA TYR A 115 -5.36 -6.22 0.68
C TYR A 115 -4.93 -7.65 0.41
N VAL A 116 -3.78 -7.87 -0.24
CA VAL A 116 -3.24 -9.23 -0.38
C VAL A 116 -2.97 -9.83 1.00
N PHE A 117 -2.23 -9.16 1.87
CA PHE A 117 -1.78 -9.76 3.13
C PHE A 117 -2.82 -9.81 4.24
N PHE A 118 -3.77 -8.86 4.29
CA PHE A 118 -4.70 -8.73 5.43
C PHE A 118 -6.17 -8.92 5.08
N VAL A 119 -6.48 -9.13 3.80
CA VAL A 119 -7.85 -9.40 3.36
C VAL A 119 -7.90 -10.73 2.63
N MET A 120 -7.12 -10.87 1.55
CA MET A 120 -7.21 -12.01 0.66
C MET A 120 -6.51 -13.25 1.21
N LEU A 121 -5.26 -13.13 1.68
CA LEU A 121 -4.51 -14.24 2.25
C LEU A 121 -5.21 -14.85 3.49
N PRO A 122 -5.66 -14.07 4.50
CA PRO A 122 -6.37 -14.65 5.64
C PRO A 122 -7.68 -15.34 5.24
N ALA A 123 -8.39 -14.81 4.23
CA ALA A 123 -9.59 -15.45 3.69
C ALA A 123 -9.27 -16.78 2.98
N TYR A 124 -8.17 -16.83 2.22
CA TYR A 124 -7.66 -18.06 1.60
C TYR A 124 -7.30 -19.11 2.65
N GLU A 125 -6.51 -18.73 3.67
CA GLU A 125 -6.10 -19.63 4.74
C GLU A 125 -7.28 -20.14 5.56
N ALA A 126 -8.24 -19.26 5.89
CA ALA A 126 -9.45 -19.63 6.62
C ALA A 126 -10.33 -20.60 5.82
N ALA A 127 -10.48 -20.40 4.50
CA ALA A 127 -11.21 -21.32 3.63
C ALA A 127 -10.50 -22.67 3.51
N THR A 128 -9.17 -22.65 3.33
CA THR A 128 -8.34 -23.86 3.26
C THR A 128 -8.42 -24.67 4.55
N ALA A 129 -8.35 -24.00 5.70
CA ALA A 129 -8.46 -24.65 7.01
C ALA A 129 -9.84 -25.26 7.28
N LYS A 130 -10.90 -24.73 6.63
CA LYS A 130 -12.26 -25.30 6.64
C LYS A 130 -12.44 -26.47 5.66
N GLY A 131 -11.37 -26.88 4.97
CA GLY A 131 -11.39 -28.01 4.03
C GLY A 131 -11.88 -27.65 2.62
N ALA A 132 -11.91 -26.37 2.24
CA ALA A 132 -12.22 -25.97 0.87
C ALA A 132 -11.15 -26.47 -0.11
N SER A 133 -11.55 -26.75 -1.36
CA SER A 133 -10.57 -27.00 -2.42
C SER A 133 -9.72 -25.75 -2.68
N SER A 134 -8.51 -25.92 -3.22
CA SER A 134 -7.61 -24.80 -3.55
C SER A 134 -8.30 -23.72 -4.39
N VAL A 135 -9.08 -24.13 -5.40
CA VAL A 135 -9.85 -23.21 -6.25
C VAL A 135 -10.93 -22.48 -5.45
N ALA A 136 -11.71 -23.18 -4.62
CA ALA A 136 -12.76 -22.56 -3.82
C ALA A 136 -12.19 -21.58 -2.77
N ALA A 137 -11.05 -21.91 -2.17
CA ALA A 137 -10.34 -21.02 -1.25
C ALA A 137 -9.84 -19.76 -1.97
N ALA A 138 -9.28 -19.90 -3.19
CA ALA A 138 -8.86 -18.77 -4.01
C ALA A 138 -10.04 -17.89 -4.46
N GLU A 139 -11.19 -18.49 -4.80
CA GLU A 139 -12.42 -17.76 -5.11
C GLU A 139 -12.93 -16.97 -3.90
N GLN A 140 -12.87 -17.55 -2.69
CA GLN A 140 -13.24 -16.84 -1.48
C GLN A 140 -12.32 -15.64 -1.22
N ALA A 141 -11.00 -15.82 -1.40
CA ALA A 141 -10.04 -14.73 -1.28
C ALA A 141 -10.31 -13.60 -2.28
N TRP A 142 -10.64 -13.94 -3.53
CA TRP A 142 -11.05 -12.97 -4.56
C TRP A 142 -12.31 -12.21 -4.14
N ARG A 143 -13.38 -12.92 -3.74
CA ARG A 143 -14.66 -12.34 -3.30
C ARG A 143 -14.50 -11.34 -2.15
N VAL A 144 -13.75 -11.73 -1.11
CA VAL A 144 -13.45 -10.87 0.04
C VAL A 144 -12.61 -9.65 -0.40
N GLY A 145 -11.66 -9.85 -1.32
CA GLY A 145 -10.91 -8.76 -1.95
C GLY A 145 -11.78 -7.75 -2.70
N LEU A 146 -12.81 -8.21 -3.42
CA LEU A 146 -13.77 -7.31 -4.09
C LEU A 146 -14.52 -6.43 -3.09
N VAL A 147 -14.93 -6.99 -1.95
CA VAL A 147 -15.62 -6.21 -0.91
C VAL A 147 -14.71 -5.18 -0.28
N ALA A 148 -13.43 -5.51 -0.06
CA ALA A 148 -12.47 -4.53 0.42
C ALA A 148 -12.26 -3.39 -0.58
N CYS A 149 -12.11 -3.71 -1.87
CA CYS A 149 -12.04 -2.74 -2.96
C CYS A 149 -13.29 -1.84 -3.00
N LEU A 150 -14.48 -2.44 -2.94
CA LEU A 150 -15.76 -1.73 -2.93
C LEU A 150 -15.85 -0.77 -1.73
N GLY A 151 -15.55 -1.25 -0.53
CA GLY A 151 -15.59 -0.46 0.70
C GLY A 151 -14.63 0.73 0.65
N SER A 152 -13.42 0.51 0.13
CA SER A 152 -12.44 1.58 -0.12
C SER A 152 -12.99 2.62 -1.10
N GLY A 153 -13.54 2.18 -2.22
CA GLY A 153 -14.12 3.07 -3.24
C GLY A 153 -15.29 3.90 -2.71
N LEU A 154 -16.13 3.32 -1.86
CA LEU A 154 -17.20 4.05 -1.16
C LEU A 154 -16.63 5.11 -0.22
N ILE A 155 -15.62 4.77 0.58
CA ILE A 155 -14.98 5.72 1.50
C ILE A 155 -14.29 6.84 0.73
N GLU A 156 -13.59 6.54 -0.37
CA GLU A 156 -12.93 7.53 -1.21
C GLU A 156 -13.95 8.45 -1.89
N PHE A 157 -15.02 7.89 -2.47
CA PHE A 157 -16.07 8.65 -3.14
C PHE A 157 -16.84 9.54 -2.16
N CYS A 158 -17.35 8.98 -1.07
CA CYS A 158 -18.03 9.75 -0.03
C CYS A 158 -17.07 10.73 0.66
N GLY A 159 -15.83 10.30 0.84
CA GLY A 159 -14.73 11.09 1.38
C GLY A 159 -14.45 12.34 0.57
N ALA A 160 -14.62 12.33 -0.76
CA ALA A 160 -14.44 13.51 -1.61
C ALA A 160 -15.31 14.71 -1.19
N PHE A 161 -16.43 14.48 -0.50
CA PHE A 161 -17.33 15.52 -0.01
C PHE A 161 -16.96 16.06 1.38
N VAL A 162 -16.13 15.34 2.13
CA VAL A 162 -15.75 15.65 3.53
C VAL A 162 -14.23 15.63 3.76
N ALA A 163 -13.42 15.43 2.72
CA ALA A 163 -11.99 15.17 2.79
C ALA A 163 -11.24 16.22 3.61
N GLU A 164 -11.60 17.49 3.43
CA GLU A 164 -11.02 18.62 4.16
C GLU A 164 -11.29 18.53 5.68
N SER A 165 -12.49 18.06 6.07
CA SER A 165 -12.84 17.87 7.49
C SER A 165 -12.11 16.68 8.09
N VAL A 166 -11.97 15.58 7.34
CA VAL A 166 -11.21 14.39 7.75
C VAL A 166 -9.74 14.76 7.96
N ARG A 167 -9.11 15.43 6.98
CA ARG A 167 -7.72 15.87 7.04
C ARG A 167 -7.41 16.72 8.27
N ARG A 168 -8.32 17.63 8.64
CA ARG A 168 -8.12 18.54 9.79
C ARG A 168 -8.23 17.85 11.16
N ARG A 169 -8.91 16.70 11.24
CA ARG A 169 -9.20 16.02 12.50
C ARG A 169 -8.29 14.84 12.80
N THR A 170 -7.69 14.25 11.76
CA THR A 170 -6.79 13.10 11.91
C THR A 170 -5.33 13.56 11.84
N PRO A 171 -4.51 13.32 12.89
CA PRO A 171 -3.09 13.64 12.80
C PRO A 171 -2.41 12.86 11.67
N ARG A 172 -1.62 13.56 10.86
CA ARG A 172 -0.83 12.95 9.77
C ARG A 172 0.06 11.82 10.30
N ALA A 173 0.68 12.02 11.46
CA ALA A 173 1.53 11.02 12.11
C ALA A 173 0.81 9.70 12.39
N ALA A 174 -0.48 9.72 12.72
CA ALA A 174 -1.23 8.49 13.03
C ALA A 174 -1.54 7.65 11.78
N LEU A 175 -1.83 8.30 10.66
CA LEU A 175 -2.08 7.61 9.39
C LEU A 175 -0.79 7.07 8.80
N LEU A 176 0.26 7.90 8.79
CA LEU A 176 1.55 7.53 8.21
C LEU A 176 2.30 6.49 9.04
N SER A 177 2.20 6.52 10.37
CA SER A 177 2.85 5.52 11.23
C SER A 177 2.28 4.12 11.04
N THR A 178 0.97 4.01 10.90
CA THR A 178 0.29 2.73 10.65
C THR A 178 0.80 2.11 9.35
N LEU A 179 0.96 2.91 8.30
CA LEU A 179 1.49 2.45 7.02
C LEU A 179 2.96 2.15 7.06
N ALA A 180 3.75 2.94 7.79
CA ALA A 180 5.16 2.64 8.02
C ALA A 180 5.32 1.30 8.74
N GLY A 181 4.49 1.01 9.74
CA GLY A 181 4.48 -0.28 10.43
C GLY A 181 4.16 -1.44 9.48
N ILE A 182 3.15 -1.29 8.64
CA ILE A 182 2.80 -2.28 7.60
C ILE A 182 3.94 -2.42 6.58
N ALA A 183 4.54 -1.30 6.17
CA ALA A 183 5.61 -1.27 5.21
C ALA A 183 6.88 -1.96 5.73
N ILE A 184 7.24 -1.76 7.00
CA ILE A 184 8.34 -2.51 7.61
C ILE A 184 7.96 -3.99 7.70
N GLY A 185 6.84 -4.30 8.36
CA GLY A 185 6.46 -5.67 8.70
C GLY A 185 6.18 -6.53 7.46
N PHE A 186 5.26 -6.11 6.60
CA PHE A 186 4.68 -7.01 5.59
C PHE A 186 5.26 -6.79 4.20
N ILE A 187 5.73 -5.58 3.90
CA ILE A 187 6.40 -5.27 2.65
C ILE A 187 7.88 -5.60 2.77
N SER A 188 8.63 -4.79 3.53
CA SER A 188 10.08 -4.87 3.60
C SER A 188 10.59 -6.21 4.12
N MET A 189 10.02 -6.77 5.21
CA MET A 189 10.51 -8.07 5.70
C MET A 189 10.25 -9.20 4.71
N SER A 190 9.02 -9.34 4.19
CA SER A 190 8.67 -10.40 3.23
C SER A 190 9.61 -10.39 2.01
N PHE A 191 9.87 -9.21 1.47
CA PHE A 191 10.75 -9.03 0.33
C PHE A 191 12.23 -9.19 0.69
N THR A 192 12.66 -8.77 1.88
CA THR A 192 14.01 -9.04 2.38
C THR A 192 14.26 -10.54 2.50
N LEU A 193 13.29 -11.30 3.01
CA LEU A 193 13.39 -12.76 3.13
C LEU A 193 13.52 -13.43 1.75
N GLN A 194 12.71 -13.03 0.76
CA GLN A 194 12.82 -13.52 -0.62
C GLN A 194 14.16 -13.16 -1.28
N LEU A 195 14.64 -11.93 -1.04
CA LEU A 195 15.94 -11.47 -1.53
C LEU A 195 17.07 -12.37 -1.00
N ILE A 196 17.06 -12.69 0.29
CA ILE A 196 18.04 -13.57 0.93
C ILE A 196 17.87 -15.03 0.49
N GLN A 197 16.65 -15.44 0.10
CA GLN A 197 16.39 -16.79 -0.42
C GLN A 197 16.97 -17.00 -1.83
N LYS A 198 16.97 -15.98 -2.70
CA LYS A 198 17.59 -16.03 -4.04
C LYS A 198 18.55 -14.84 -4.30
N PRO A 199 19.68 -14.78 -3.57
CA PRO A 199 20.54 -13.60 -3.57
C PRO A 199 21.20 -13.33 -4.92
N LEU A 200 21.49 -14.36 -5.73
CA LEU A 200 22.15 -14.17 -7.02
C LEU A 200 21.29 -13.40 -8.02
N ILE A 201 19.96 -13.51 -7.92
CA ILE A 201 19.04 -12.76 -8.80
C ILE A 201 18.77 -11.38 -8.22
N ALA A 202 18.68 -11.26 -6.88
CA ALA A 202 18.16 -10.06 -6.24
C ALA A 202 19.22 -9.04 -5.76
N MET A 203 20.45 -9.46 -5.43
CA MET A 203 21.45 -8.56 -4.86
C MET A 203 22.01 -7.53 -5.85
N LEU A 204 22.25 -7.92 -7.12
CA LEU A 204 22.67 -6.95 -8.14
C LEU A 204 21.55 -5.91 -8.43
N PRO A 205 20.29 -6.32 -8.66
CA PRO A 205 19.17 -5.39 -8.72
C PRO A 205 19.05 -4.50 -7.48
N LEU A 206 19.30 -5.03 -6.28
CA LEU A 206 19.33 -4.23 -5.06
C LEU A 206 20.45 -3.19 -5.09
N ALA A 207 21.68 -3.57 -5.42
CA ALA A 207 22.79 -2.61 -5.52
C ALA A 207 22.46 -1.47 -6.50
N ILE A 208 21.84 -1.77 -7.64
CA ILE A 208 21.39 -0.79 -8.63
C ILE A 208 20.34 0.14 -8.03
N VAL A 209 19.34 -0.39 -7.33
CA VAL A 209 18.31 0.41 -6.64
C VAL A 209 18.94 1.31 -5.58
N LEU A 210 19.82 0.78 -4.74
CA LEU A 210 20.49 1.57 -3.70
C LEU A 210 21.29 2.73 -4.30
N VAL A 211 22.10 2.48 -5.34
CA VAL A 211 22.86 3.54 -6.02
C VAL A 211 21.95 4.58 -6.66
N THR A 212 20.91 4.15 -7.37
CA THR A 212 20.01 5.09 -8.05
C THR A 212 19.25 5.96 -7.07
N TYR A 213 18.67 5.34 -6.03
CA TYR A 213 17.67 5.99 -5.20
C TYR A 213 18.26 6.63 -3.93
N PHE A 214 19.31 6.05 -3.32
CA PHE A 214 20.00 6.70 -2.20
C PHE A 214 21.03 7.73 -2.66
N SER A 215 21.83 7.42 -3.68
CA SER A 215 22.86 8.35 -4.17
C SER A 215 22.33 9.34 -5.21
N ARG A 216 21.06 9.21 -5.64
CA ARG A 216 20.41 10.03 -6.68
C ARG A 216 21.21 10.07 -7.99
N VAL A 217 21.97 9.01 -8.26
CA VAL A 217 22.78 8.88 -9.47
C VAL A 217 21.88 8.39 -10.62
N SER A 218 21.88 9.13 -11.72
CA SER A 218 21.20 8.71 -12.95
C SER A 218 22.11 7.81 -13.78
N PHE A 219 21.56 6.73 -14.35
CA PHE A 219 22.26 5.91 -15.33
C PHE A 219 22.49 6.65 -16.66
N PRO A 220 23.48 6.22 -17.46
CA PRO A 220 23.63 6.68 -18.84
C PRO A 220 22.29 6.59 -19.60
N TRP A 221 22.03 7.57 -20.48
CA TRP A 221 20.77 7.71 -21.21
C TRP A 221 19.51 7.99 -20.37
N ARG A 222 19.66 8.38 -19.09
CA ARG A 222 18.53 8.71 -18.18
C ARG A 222 17.54 7.56 -18.02
N LEU A 223 18.00 6.31 -18.13
CA LEU A 223 17.16 5.15 -17.87
C LEU A 223 16.70 5.13 -16.41
N PRO A 224 15.42 4.83 -16.12
CA PRO A 224 14.95 4.67 -14.75
C PRO A 224 15.72 3.56 -14.03
N GLY A 225 16.26 3.84 -12.83
CA GLY A 225 17.04 2.84 -12.09
C GLY A 225 16.26 1.56 -11.78
N GLY A 226 14.95 1.65 -11.56
CA GLY A 226 14.08 0.49 -11.43
C GLY A 226 14.06 -0.40 -12.69
N PHE A 227 14.05 0.19 -13.89
CA PHE A 227 14.12 -0.57 -15.15
C PHE A 227 15.47 -1.26 -15.31
N VAL A 228 16.57 -0.55 -15.04
CA VAL A 228 17.93 -1.11 -15.12
C VAL A 228 18.11 -2.24 -14.10
N SER A 229 17.60 -2.06 -12.88
CA SER A 229 17.59 -3.05 -11.80
C SER A 229 16.84 -4.32 -12.22
N LEU A 230 15.60 -4.15 -12.73
CA LEU A 230 14.79 -5.26 -13.20
C LEU A 230 15.46 -6.02 -14.35
N LEU A 231 15.97 -5.30 -15.35
CA LEU A 231 16.65 -5.90 -16.50
C LEU A 231 17.89 -6.68 -16.07
N ALA A 232 18.69 -6.15 -15.15
CA ALA A 232 19.85 -6.86 -14.62
C ALA A 232 19.46 -8.18 -13.92
N GLY A 233 18.38 -8.18 -13.14
CA GLY A 233 17.87 -9.39 -12.49
C GLY A 233 17.31 -10.41 -13.48
N VAL A 234 16.59 -9.96 -14.50
CA VAL A 234 16.09 -10.81 -15.60
C VAL A 234 17.25 -11.46 -16.34
N LEU A 235 18.26 -10.69 -16.74
CA LEU A 235 19.43 -11.20 -17.45
C LEU A 235 20.20 -12.22 -16.62
N LEU A 236 20.38 -11.96 -15.32
CA LEU A 236 21.02 -12.91 -14.41
C LEU A 236 20.23 -14.19 -14.26
N ALA A 237 18.90 -14.11 -14.08
CA ALA A 237 18.07 -15.29 -13.92
C ALA A 237 18.06 -16.18 -15.18
N TRP A 238 17.94 -15.58 -16.37
CA TRP A 238 18.04 -16.32 -17.62
C TRP A 238 19.46 -16.84 -17.89
N GLY A 239 20.50 -16.10 -17.50
CA GLY A 239 21.88 -16.57 -17.55
C GLY A 239 22.11 -17.80 -16.67
N LEU A 240 21.59 -17.79 -15.44
CA LEU A 240 21.64 -18.95 -14.53
C LEU A 240 20.81 -20.12 -15.05
N THR A 241 19.68 -19.85 -15.69
CA THR A 241 18.84 -20.87 -16.35
C THR A 241 19.61 -21.56 -17.49
N PHE A 242 20.26 -20.77 -18.34
CA PHE A 242 21.10 -21.29 -19.42
C PHE A 242 22.29 -22.11 -18.88
N LEU A 243 22.97 -21.61 -17.85
CA LEU A 243 24.07 -22.33 -17.20
C LEU A 243 23.60 -23.67 -16.61
N HIS A 244 22.42 -23.72 -16.00
CA HIS A 244 21.85 -24.96 -15.49
C HIS A 244 21.55 -25.98 -16.60
N GLN A 245 21.06 -25.51 -17.76
CA GLN A 245 20.76 -26.37 -18.91
C GLN A 245 22.03 -26.95 -19.56
N VAL A 246 23.09 -26.16 -19.68
CA VAL A 246 24.36 -26.60 -20.30
C VAL A 246 25.23 -27.39 -19.32
N TRP A 247 25.11 -27.12 -18.02
CA TRP A 247 25.86 -27.80 -16.97
C TRP A 247 24.90 -28.48 -15.98
N ALA A 248 24.35 -29.62 -16.41
CA ALA A 248 23.34 -30.37 -15.66
C ALA A 248 23.84 -30.85 -14.28
N ASP A 249 25.10 -31.26 -14.18
CA ASP A 249 25.77 -31.62 -12.90
C ASP A 249 26.36 -30.40 -12.16
N GLY A 250 25.94 -29.20 -12.55
CA GLY A 250 26.38 -27.96 -11.93
C GLY A 250 25.97 -27.88 -10.46
N PRO A 251 26.60 -26.98 -9.69
CA PRO A 251 26.27 -26.80 -8.29
C PRO A 251 24.78 -26.52 -8.06
N VAL A 252 24.21 -27.12 -7.02
CA VAL A 252 22.78 -27.01 -6.65
C VAL A 252 22.33 -25.55 -6.51
N TRP A 253 23.22 -24.64 -6.13
CA TRP A 253 22.88 -23.22 -6.03
C TRP A 253 22.53 -22.59 -7.39
N ILE A 254 23.03 -23.08 -8.52
CA ILE A 254 22.62 -22.59 -9.85
C ILE A 254 21.17 -23.02 -10.11
N ALA A 255 20.88 -24.31 -9.93
CA ALA A 255 19.56 -24.89 -10.14
C ALA A 255 18.47 -24.20 -9.30
N ARG A 256 18.78 -23.83 -8.05
CA ARG A 256 17.86 -23.08 -7.16
C ARG A 256 17.43 -21.71 -7.68
N HIS A 257 18.23 -21.12 -8.57
CA HIS A 257 17.98 -19.80 -9.15
C HIS A 257 17.55 -19.88 -10.63
N ALA A 258 17.58 -21.06 -11.24
CA ALA A 258 17.10 -21.22 -12.62
C ALA A 258 15.58 -21.00 -12.69
N LEU A 259 15.13 -20.38 -13.78
CA LEU A 259 13.72 -20.22 -14.11
C LEU A 259 13.20 -21.47 -14.82
N ASN A 260 11.89 -21.69 -14.73
CA ASN A 260 11.25 -22.73 -15.51
C ASN A 260 11.01 -22.22 -16.95
N SER A 261 11.81 -22.68 -17.91
CA SER A 261 11.65 -22.32 -19.32
C SER A 261 10.36 -22.83 -19.96
N SER A 262 9.75 -23.92 -19.44
CA SER A 262 8.46 -24.42 -19.96
C SER A 262 7.32 -23.44 -19.69
N ALA A 263 7.41 -22.68 -18.60
CA ALA A 263 6.39 -21.71 -18.19
C ALA A 263 6.17 -20.61 -19.24
N VAL A 264 7.18 -20.25 -20.04
CA VAL A 264 7.03 -19.28 -21.13
C VAL A 264 6.14 -19.83 -22.24
N GLY A 265 6.32 -21.10 -22.61
CA GLY A 265 5.50 -21.79 -23.60
C GLY A 265 4.06 -21.98 -23.12
N GLU A 266 3.88 -22.28 -21.83
CA GLU A 266 2.57 -22.39 -21.18
C GLU A 266 1.85 -21.02 -21.14
N SER A 267 2.54 -19.95 -20.75
CA SER A 267 1.99 -18.59 -20.75
C SER A 267 1.59 -18.09 -22.13
N TRP A 268 2.22 -18.58 -23.20
CA TRP A 268 1.80 -18.29 -24.57
C TRP A 268 0.40 -18.83 -24.88
N GLN A 269 0.01 -19.96 -24.28
CA GLN A 269 -1.33 -20.55 -24.43
C GLN A 269 -2.40 -19.77 -23.65
N VAL A 270 -2.00 -18.93 -22.69
CA VAL A 270 -2.90 -18.07 -21.90
C VAL A 270 -3.22 -16.76 -22.64
N ILE A 271 -2.44 -16.40 -23.67
CA ILE A 271 -2.72 -15.23 -24.50
C ILE A 271 -4.07 -15.44 -25.21
N GLY A 272 -5.00 -14.54 -24.93
CA GLY A 272 -6.37 -14.63 -25.41
C GLY A 272 -7.15 -13.39 -25.03
N PHE A 273 -8.30 -13.20 -25.68
CA PHE A 273 -9.16 -12.06 -25.36
C PHE A 273 -10.03 -12.36 -24.13
N ALA A 274 -9.72 -11.68 -23.02
CA ALA A 274 -10.47 -11.70 -21.77
C ALA A 274 -11.22 -10.37 -21.61
N PRO A 275 -12.47 -10.26 -22.09
CA PRO A 275 -13.24 -9.03 -21.94
C PRO A 275 -13.58 -8.80 -20.46
N PRO A 276 -13.65 -7.53 -20.00
CA PRO A 276 -14.11 -7.22 -18.66
C PRO A 276 -15.56 -7.66 -18.45
N GLN A 277 -15.83 -8.28 -17.31
CA GLN A 277 -17.15 -8.79 -16.92
C GLN A 277 -17.63 -8.10 -15.65
N LEU A 278 -18.95 -8.01 -15.47
CA LEU A 278 -19.56 -7.46 -14.25
C LEU A 278 -19.73 -8.57 -13.21
N TRP A 279 -19.21 -8.35 -12.00
CA TRP A 279 -19.22 -9.32 -10.89
C TRP A 279 -20.10 -8.85 -9.73
N LEU A 280 -21.20 -8.15 -10.04
CA LEU A 280 -22.13 -7.62 -9.03
C LEU A 280 -22.82 -8.74 -8.22
N GLY A 281 -23.02 -9.92 -8.82
CA GLY A 281 -23.60 -11.08 -8.14
C GLY A 281 -22.70 -11.61 -7.00
N ASP A 282 -21.42 -11.86 -7.29
CA ASP A 282 -20.44 -12.29 -6.30
C ASP A 282 -20.22 -11.23 -5.21
N LEU A 283 -20.20 -9.95 -5.59
CA LEU A 283 -20.16 -8.84 -4.62
C LEU A 283 -21.36 -8.88 -3.66
N TRP A 284 -22.57 -9.07 -4.20
CA TRP A 284 -23.78 -9.13 -3.38
C TRP A 284 -23.77 -10.31 -2.41
N GLN A 285 -23.25 -11.47 -2.82
CA GLN A 285 -23.17 -12.65 -1.95
C GLN A 285 -22.37 -12.38 -0.67
N VAL A 286 -21.24 -11.68 -0.77
CA VAL A 286 -20.42 -11.35 0.41
C VAL A 286 -21.04 -10.21 1.21
N VAL A 287 -21.53 -9.16 0.55
CA VAL A 287 -22.12 -7.99 1.24
C VAL A 287 -23.39 -8.36 2.01
N ALA A 288 -24.16 -9.34 1.52
CA ALA A 288 -25.38 -9.83 2.16
C ALA A 288 -25.11 -10.59 3.48
N ASP A 289 -23.89 -11.05 3.73
CA ASP A 289 -23.48 -11.74 4.95
C ASP A 289 -22.51 -10.87 5.77
N PRO A 290 -23.00 -10.13 6.80
CA PRO A 290 -22.17 -9.33 7.68
C PRO A 290 -20.99 -10.08 8.32
N GLY A 291 -21.13 -11.39 8.53
CA GLY A 291 -20.06 -12.22 9.09
C GLY A 291 -18.80 -12.26 8.22
N GLN A 292 -18.92 -12.02 6.91
CA GLN A 292 -17.79 -12.09 5.98
C GLN A 292 -17.02 -10.78 5.83
N TRP A 293 -17.62 -9.64 6.18
CA TRP A 293 -17.00 -8.33 5.92
C TRP A 293 -16.85 -7.43 7.14
N LEU A 294 -17.54 -7.69 8.27
CA LEU A 294 -17.43 -6.86 9.47
C LEU A 294 -15.99 -6.81 10.01
N GLY A 295 -15.27 -7.93 10.04
CA GLY A 295 -13.87 -7.96 10.45
C GLY A 295 -12.93 -7.22 9.49
N LEU A 296 -13.29 -7.16 8.21
CA LEU A 296 -12.53 -6.44 7.21
C LEU A 296 -12.59 -4.92 7.40
N LEU A 297 -13.60 -4.39 8.12
CA LEU A 297 -13.69 -2.95 8.40
C LEU A 297 -12.43 -2.41 9.11
N SER A 298 -11.75 -3.25 9.87
CA SER A 298 -10.47 -2.91 10.52
C SER A 298 -9.35 -2.57 9.53
N VAL A 299 -9.43 -3.08 8.31
CA VAL A 299 -8.51 -2.82 7.22
C VAL A 299 -9.11 -1.81 6.23
N ILE A 300 -10.36 -2.02 5.82
CA ILE A 300 -11.04 -1.22 4.79
C ILE A 300 -11.14 0.25 5.20
N VAL A 301 -11.54 0.54 6.45
CA VAL A 301 -11.76 1.92 6.88
C VAL A 301 -10.46 2.73 6.92
N PRO A 302 -9.40 2.29 7.61
CA PRO A 302 -8.16 3.04 7.63
C PRO A 302 -7.50 3.15 6.26
N MET A 303 -7.56 2.09 5.43
CA MET A 303 -6.99 2.13 4.09
C MET A 303 -7.76 3.03 3.13
N GLY A 304 -9.10 3.03 3.17
CA GLY A 304 -9.91 3.95 2.38
C GLY A 304 -9.63 5.42 2.76
N LEU A 305 -9.49 5.70 4.07
CA LEU A 305 -9.11 7.03 4.55
C LEU A 305 -7.69 7.43 4.13
N PHE A 306 -6.75 6.49 4.17
CA PHE A 306 -5.39 6.71 3.67
C PHE A 306 -5.40 7.05 2.18
N ASN A 307 -6.10 6.26 1.35
CA ASN A 307 -6.17 6.48 -0.10
C ASN A 307 -6.75 7.85 -0.44
N LEU A 308 -7.82 8.23 0.26
CA LEU A 308 -8.45 9.54 0.13
C LEU A 308 -7.44 10.67 0.45
N LEU A 309 -6.74 10.57 1.58
CA LEU A 309 -5.82 11.60 2.02
C LEU A 309 -4.54 11.65 1.19
N GLY A 310 -4.04 10.50 0.73
CA GLY A 310 -2.92 10.42 -0.20
C GLY A 310 -3.24 11.06 -1.55
N SER A 311 -4.43 10.78 -2.10
CA SER A 311 -4.88 11.44 -3.32
C SER A 311 -5.04 12.95 -3.15
N LEU A 312 -5.52 13.41 -1.99
CA LEU A 312 -5.60 14.84 -1.67
C LEU A 312 -4.21 15.49 -1.64
N GLN A 313 -3.22 14.85 -1.02
CA GLN A 313 -1.84 15.34 -1.00
C GLN A 313 -1.23 15.41 -2.40
N ASN A 314 -1.56 14.46 -3.28
CA ASN A 314 -1.08 14.49 -4.67
C ASN A 314 -1.73 15.60 -5.49
N ILE A 315 -3.00 15.94 -5.22
CA ILE A 315 -3.67 17.10 -5.81
C ILE A 315 -3.01 18.40 -5.32
N GLU A 316 -2.73 18.53 -4.02
CA GLU A 316 -2.00 19.68 -3.44
C GLU A 316 -0.58 19.80 -4.06
N SER A 317 0.09 18.67 -4.33
CA SER A 317 1.39 18.64 -5.00
C SER A 317 1.30 19.12 -6.46
N ALA A 318 0.23 18.77 -7.19
CA ALA A 318 -0.02 19.26 -8.53
C ALA A 318 -0.27 20.78 -8.56
N GLU A 319 -1.06 21.28 -7.60
CA GLU A 319 -1.30 22.71 -7.42
C GLU A 319 0.00 23.47 -7.13
N ALA A 320 0.87 22.93 -6.27
CA ALA A 320 2.20 23.50 -6.01
C ALA A 320 3.12 23.53 -7.25
N ALA A 321 2.94 22.61 -8.20
CA ALA A 321 3.61 22.63 -9.50
C ALA A 321 2.92 23.53 -10.54
N GLY A 322 1.85 24.23 -10.14
CA GLY A 322 1.13 25.20 -10.93
C GLY A 322 -0.17 24.69 -11.58
N ASP A 323 -0.56 23.43 -11.41
CA ASP A 323 -1.79 22.88 -11.99
C ASP A 323 -2.85 22.65 -10.89
N ALA A 324 -3.67 23.67 -10.64
CA ALA A 324 -4.71 23.66 -9.61
C ALA A 324 -5.96 22.89 -10.09
N TYR A 325 -6.06 21.62 -9.72
CA TYR A 325 -7.21 20.77 -10.02
C TYR A 325 -8.33 20.92 -8.99
N ASP A 326 -9.58 20.74 -9.43
CA ASP A 326 -10.72 20.71 -8.50
C ASP A 326 -10.70 19.44 -7.67
N THR A 327 -10.40 19.58 -6.37
CA THR A 327 -10.24 18.48 -5.42
C THR A 327 -11.45 17.56 -5.37
N LYS A 328 -12.67 18.12 -5.35
CA LYS A 328 -13.89 17.32 -5.21
C LYS A 328 -14.09 16.39 -6.41
N SER A 329 -13.99 16.90 -7.64
CA SER A 329 -14.14 16.09 -8.84
C SER A 329 -12.99 15.09 -9.00
N SER A 330 -11.75 15.48 -8.69
CA SER A 330 -10.59 14.57 -8.76
C SER A 330 -10.70 13.40 -7.79
N LEU A 331 -11.09 13.65 -6.53
CA LEU A 331 -11.27 12.61 -5.52
C LEU A 331 -12.51 11.75 -5.79
N SER A 332 -13.61 12.37 -6.25
CA SER A 332 -14.82 11.61 -6.62
C SER A 332 -14.52 10.64 -7.75
N MET A 333 -13.75 11.07 -8.75
CA MET A 333 -13.33 10.19 -9.83
C MET A 333 -12.44 9.05 -9.33
N ASN A 334 -11.54 9.33 -8.38
CA ASN A 334 -10.68 8.31 -7.80
C ASN A 334 -11.52 7.19 -7.15
N GLY A 335 -12.48 7.57 -6.31
CA GLY A 335 -13.41 6.63 -5.69
C GLY A 335 -14.25 5.88 -6.72
N LEU A 336 -14.77 6.57 -7.76
CA LEU A 336 -15.51 5.91 -8.85
C LEU A 336 -14.65 4.91 -9.64
N GLY A 337 -13.37 5.21 -9.84
CA GLY A 337 -12.41 4.29 -10.46
C GLY A 337 -12.21 3.03 -9.62
N THR A 338 -12.10 3.20 -8.30
CA THR A 338 -12.03 2.08 -7.34
C THR A 338 -13.34 1.27 -7.32
N LEU A 339 -14.50 1.93 -7.36
CA LEU A 339 -15.80 1.24 -7.46
C LEU A 339 -15.94 0.47 -8.79
N ALA A 340 -15.45 1.04 -9.89
CA ALA A 340 -15.39 0.36 -11.17
C ALA A 340 -14.45 -0.85 -11.12
N ALA A 341 -13.29 -0.73 -10.45
CA ALA A 341 -12.39 -1.86 -10.24
C ALA A 341 -13.14 -3.03 -9.55
N ALA A 342 -13.81 -2.76 -8.43
CA ALA A 342 -14.59 -3.78 -7.71
C ALA A 342 -15.72 -4.38 -8.57
N ALA A 343 -16.52 -3.54 -9.25
CA ALA A 343 -17.64 -4.00 -10.07
C ALA A 343 -17.22 -4.89 -11.25
N PHE A 344 -16.02 -4.65 -11.80
CA PHE A 344 -15.46 -5.40 -12.92
C PHE A 344 -14.47 -6.51 -12.50
N GLY A 345 -14.38 -6.83 -11.20
CA GLY A 345 -13.67 -8.02 -10.72
C GLY A 345 -12.26 -7.79 -10.20
N SER A 346 -11.79 -6.55 -10.14
CA SER A 346 -10.51 -6.19 -9.51
C SER A 346 -10.66 -6.00 -8.00
N CYS A 347 -9.80 -6.66 -7.24
CA CYS A 347 -9.70 -6.51 -5.78
C CYS A 347 -8.95 -5.24 -5.35
N PHE A 348 -8.41 -4.45 -6.29
CA PHE A 348 -7.41 -3.44 -5.97
C PHE A 348 -7.89 -2.01 -6.24
N PRO A 349 -7.86 -1.14 -5.23
CA PRO A 349 -8.28 0.24 -5.39
C PRO A 349 -7.29 1.05 -6.22
N THR A 350 -7.80 2.10 -6.84
CA THR A 350 -7.03 3.03 -7.65
C THR A 350 -6.66 4.29 -6.86
N THR A 351 -5.64 5.00 -7.32
CA THR A 351 -5.21 6.25 -6.69
C THR A 351 -4.61 7.22 -7.71
N ILE A 352 -4.69 8.51 -7.39
CA ILE A 352 -3.84 9.52 -8.00
C ILE A 352 -2.42 9.29 -7.49
N TYR A 353 -1.45 9.19 -8.40
CA TYR A 353 -0.05 8.95 -8.07
C TYR A 353 0.68 10.20 -7.63
N ILE A 354 1.71 9.98 -6.82
CA ILE A 354 2.69 11.00 -6.50
C ILE A 354 3.58 11.28 -7.71
N GLY A 355 4.09 12.50 -7.82
CA GLY A 355 5.11 12.83 -8.80
C GLY A 355 4.64 13.70 -9.96
N HIS A 356 3.41 14.24 -9.93
CA HIS A 356 2.94 15.26 -10.88
C HIS A 356 4.00 16.32 -11.22
N PRO A 357 4.77 16.90 -10.27
CA PRO A 357 5.84 17.85 -10.60
C PRO A 357 6.91 17.28 -11.54
N GLY A 358 7.19 15.98 -11.45
CA GLY A 358 8.12 15.26 -12.34
C GLY A 358 7.59 15.14 -13.76
N TRP A 359 6.35 14.67 -13.96
CA TRP A 359 5.72 14.64 -15.30
C TRP A 359 5.61 16.04 -15.92
N LYS A 360 5.26 17.04 -15.09
CA LYS A 360 5.22 18.44 -15.50
C LYS A 360 6.60 18.94 -15.94
N GLY A 361 7.64 18.64 -15.17
CA GLY A 361 9.02 19.00 -15.49
C GLY A 361 9.56 18.36 -16.77
N LEU A 362 9.05 17.17 -17.15
CA LEU A 362 9.35 16.54 -18.44
C LEU A 362 8.63 17.22 -19.62
N GLY A 363 7.62 18.05 -19.36
CA GLY A 363 6.76 18.67 -20.37
C GLY A 363 5.64 17.75 -20.88
N ALA A 364 5.32 16.69 -20.14
CA ALA A 364 4.18 15.83 -20.44
C ALA A 364 2.85 16.61 -20.24
N ARG A 365 1.82 16.28 -21.02
CA ARG A 365 0.51 16.96 -21.01
C ARG A 365 -0.61 15.97 -20.71
N ALA A 366 -1.62 15.85 -21.56
CA ALA A 366 -2.72 14.90 -21.37
C ALA A 366 -2.47 13.55 -22.07
N GLY A 367 -1.66 13.54 -23.13
CA GLY A 367 -1.52 12.40 -24.02
C GLY A 367 -0.90 11.20 -23.33
N TYR A 368 0.06 11.42 -22.42
CA TYR A 368 0.76 10.35 -21.73
C TYR A 368 -0.19 9.47 -20.90
N SER A 369 -1.19 10.09 -20.26
CA SER A 369 -2.19 9.40 -19.46
C SER A 369 -3.14 8.59 -20.35
N ILE A 370 -3.57 9.14 -21.50
CA ILE A 370 -4.40 8.42 -22.47
C ILE A 370 -3.67 7.18 -23.02
N ILE A 371 -2.42 7.35 -23.46
CA ILE A 371 -1.62 6.25 -23.99
C ILE A 371 -1.45 5.17 -22.92
N ASN A 372 -1.17 5.56 -21.68
CA ASN A 372 -1.06 4.62 -20.57
C ASN A 372 -2.36 3.82 -20.35
N GLY A 373 -3.51 4.50 -20.26
CA GLY A 373 -4.80 3.84 -20.09
C GLY A 373 -5.08 2.82 -21.20
N VAL A 374 -4.81 3.18 -22.46
CA VAL A 374 -5.03 2.29 -23.61
C VAL A 374 -4.07 1.11 -23.62
N VAL A 375 -2.76 1.34 -23.47
CA VAL A 375 -1.74 0.27 -23.52
C VAL A 375 -1.93 -0.72 -22.38
N ILE A 376 -2.15 -0.24 -21.16
CA ILE A 376 -2.40 -1.12 -20.01
C ILE A 376 -3.70 -1.91 -20.19
N THR A 377 -4.74 -1.29 -20.74
CA THR A 377 -5.99 -2.01 -21.07
C THR A 377 -5.71 -3.16 -22.03
N ILE A 378 -5.00 -2.90 -23.12
CA ILE A 378 -4.63 -3.94 -24.10
C ILE A 378 -3.92 -5.08 -23.40
N LEU A 379 -2.86 -4.80 -22.62
CA LEU A 379 -2.10 -5.85 -21.92
C LEU A 379 -2.95 -6.71 -21.00
N CYS A 380 -3.90 -6.10 -20.28
CA CYS A 380 -4.77 -6.80 -19.35
C CYS A 380 -5.82 -7.66 -20.06
N VAL A 381 -6.44 -7.16 -21.14
CA VAL A 381 -7.49 -7.90 -21.86
C VAL A 381 -6.95 -8.93 -22.84
N THR A 382 -5.68 -8.87 -23.24
CA THR A 382 -5.04 -9.88 -24.11
C THR A 382 -4.32 -10.99 -23.33
N GLY A 383 -4.27 -10.90 -22.00
CA GLY A 383 -3.50 -11.84 -21.17
C GLY A 383 -1.97 -11.69 -21.30
N THR A 384 -1.48 -10.66 -22.00
CA THR A 384 -0.03 -10.46 -22.24
C THR A 384 0.76 -10.26 -20.95
N VAL A 385 0.11 -9.83 -19.86
CA VAL A 385 0.71 -9.77 -18.53
C VAL A 385 1.24 -11.14 -18.08
N ALA A 386 0.58 -12.25 -18.43
CA ALA A 386 1.05 -13.62 -18.11
C ALA A 386 2.41 -13.92 -18.75
N LEU A 387 2.58 -13.51 -20.02
CA LEU A 387 3.85 -13.66 -20.72
C LEU A 387 4.94 -12.83 -20.07
N ILE A 388 4.66 -11.55 -19.78
CA ILE A 388 5.63 -10.66 -19.13
C ILE A 388 6.05 -11.24 -17.77
N GLN A 389 5.10 -11.74 -16.97
CA GLN A 389 5.39 -12.34 -15.67
C GLN A 389 6.19 -13.64 -15.76
N SER A 390 5.99 -14.46 -16.81
CA SER A 390 6.84 -15.66 -17.03
C SER A 390 8.29 -15.34 -17.39
N LEU A 391 8.53 -14.16 -17.97
CA LEU A 391 9.87 -13.71 -18.37
C LEU A 391 10.62 -13.00 -17.24
N VAL A 392 9.87 -12.39 -16.32
CA VAL A 392 10.41 -11.54 -15.26
C VAL A 392 10.30 -12.24 -13.91
N PRO A 393 11.41 -12.72 -13.33
CA PRO A 393 11.38 -13.30 -11.99
C PRO A 393 10.96 -12.26 -10.96
N ILE A 394 10.14 -12.69 -10.00
CA ILE A 394 9.73 -11.84 -8.88
C ILE A 394 10.96 -11.24 -8.18
N GLU A 395 12.02 -12.02 -8.00
CA GLU A 395 13.21 -11.64 -7.24
C GLU A 395 13.99 -10.50 -7.89
N ALA A 396 13.82 -10.25 -9.19
CA ALA A 396 14.37 -9.06 -9.85
C ALA A 396 13.60 -7.78 -9.49
N GLY A 397 12.31 -7.88 -9.17
CA GLY A 397 11.47 -6.75 -8.76
C GLY A 397 11.48 -6.47 -7.25
N VAL A 398 11.78 -7.48 -6.44
CA VAL A 398 11.82 -7.43 -4.96
C VAL A 398 12.56 -6.19 -4.42
N PRO A 399 13.74 -5.78 -4.93
CA PRO A 399 14.46 -4.64 -4.36
C PRO A 399 13.76 -3.29 -4.54
N ILE A 400 12.99 -3.12 -5.62
CA ILE A 400 12.20 -1.90 -5.84
C ILE A 400 11.10 -1.82 -4.78
N VAL A 401 10.45 -2.94 -4.49
CA VAL A 401 9.38 -2.99 -3.49
C VAL A 401 9.93 -2.81 -2.07
N LEU A 402 11.09 -3.38 -1.76
CA LEU A 402 11.83 -3.12 -0.52
C LEU A 402 12.14 -1.63 -0.35
N TRP A 403 12.64 -0.98 -1.41
CA TRP A 403 12.89 0.46 -1.41
C TRP A 403 11.62 1.26 -1.12
N ILE A 404 10.48 0.91 -1.74
CA ILE A 404 9.19 1.55 -1.46
C ILE A 404 8.84 1.42 0.03
N GLY A 405 9.03 0.23 0.63
CA GLY A 405 8.79 0.03 2.06
C GLY A 405 9.66 0.90 2.96
N VAL A 406 10.95 1.05 2.62
CA VAL A 406 11.89 1.94 3.33
C VAL A 406 11.48 3.40 3.20
N VAL A 407 11.09 3.86 2.00
CA VAL A 407 10.66 5.24 1.77
C VAL A 407 9.37 5.55 2.52
N ILE A 408 8.36 4.67 2.46
CA ILE A 408 7.10 4.86 3.21
C ILE A 408 7.40 5.03 4.70
N THR A 409 8.31 4.22 5.23
CA THR A 409 8.76 4.31 6.62
C THR A 409 9.42 5.64 6.91
N ALA A 410 10.42 6.04 6.13
CA ALA A 410 11.14 7.30 6.33
C ALA A 410 10.22 8.52 6.21
N GLN A 411 9.30 8.51 5.25
CA GLN A 411 8.33 9.59 5.03
C GLN A 411 7.37 9.75 6.20
N ALA A 412 7.03 8.69 6.93
CA ALA A 412 6.20 8.82 8.11
C ALA A 412 6.83 9.70 9.19
N PHE A 413 8.16 9.70 9.31
CA PHE A 413 8.90 10.58 10.22
C PHE A 413 9.12 11.98 9.64
N VAL A 414 9.47 12.08 8.35
CA VAL A 414 9.87 13.36 7.73
C VAL A 414 8.67 14.24 7.33
N ALA A 415 7.53 13.64 6.96
CA ALA A 415 6.34 14.38 6.55
C ALA A 415 5.50 14.89 7.74
N CYS A 416 5.91 14.58 8.96
CA CYS A 416 5.28 15.03 10.20
C CYS A 416 6.14 16.11 10.87
N PRO A 417 5.56 16.97 11.73
CA PRO A 417 6.34 17.85 12.59
C PRO A 417 7.39 17.03 13.36
N PRO A 418 8.65 17.49 13.48
CA PRO A 418 9.71 16.72 14.15
C PRO A 418 9.35 16.29 15.59
N ALA A 419 8.59 17.11 16.30
CA ALA A 419 8.08 16.81 17.64
C ALA A 419 7.17 15.57 17.68
N HIS A 420 6.54 15.19 16.56
CA HIS A 420 5.64 14.02 16.47
C HIS A 420 6.38 12.72 16.16
N ALA A 421 7.71 12.73 15.96
CA ALA A 421 8.49 11.52 15.70
C ALA A 421 8.26 10.39 16.72
N PRO A 422 8.15 10.65 18.05
CA PRO A 422 7.81 9.61 19.02
C PRO A 422 6.42 9.00 18.80
N ALA A 423 5.43 9.80 18.37
CA ALA A 423 4.10 9.30 18.05
C ALA A 423 4.11 8.38 16.82
N VAL A 424 4.95 8.71 15.84
CA VAL A 424 5.18 7.83 14.69
C VAL A 424 5.75 6.49 15.14
N ALA A 425 6.79 6.50 15.98
CA ALA A 425 7.40 5.29 16.52
C ALA A 425 6.42 4.43 17.31
N ILE A 426 5.59 5.03 18.17
CA ILE A 426 4.54 4.31 18.93
C ILE A 426 3.56 3.61 17.99
N GLY A 427 3.18 4.25 16.89
CA GLY A 427 2.29 3.68 15.89
C GLY A 427 2.88 2.47 15.13
N LEU A 428 4.20 2.25 15.16
CA LEU A 428 4.82 1.10 14.51
C LEU A 428 4.60 -0.21 15.29
N PHE A 429 4.53 -0.15 16.62
CA PHE A 429 4.56 -1.35 17.46
C PHE A 429 3.41 -2.34 17.18
N PRO A 430 2.14 -1.93 17.04
CA PRO A 430 1.07 -2.89 16.80
C PRO A 430 1.22 -3.61 15.45
N ALA A 431 1.68 -2.91 14.41
CA ALA A 431 1.92 -3.50 13.10
C ALA A 431 3.11 -4.47 13.08
N ILE A 432 4.19 -4.16 13.81
CA ILE A 432 5.33 -5.08 13.96
C ILE A 432 4.90 -6.32 14.75
N ALA A 433 4.10 -6.17 15.81
CA ALA A 433 3.53 -7.28 16.55
C ALA A 433 2.62 -8.14 15.66
N ALA A 434 1.81 -7.53 14.80
CA ALA A 434 0.98 -8.23 13.82
C ALA A 434 1.80 -9.07 12.83
N TRP A 435 2.91 -8.53 12.33
CA TRP A 435 3.83 -9.29 11.50
C TRP A 435 4.42 -10.49 12.27
N GLY A 436 4.89 -10.27 13.50
CA GLY A 436 5.41 -11.34 14.34
C GLY A 436 4.37 -12.44 14.61
N MET A 437 3.12 -12.06 14.86
CA MET A 437 2.02 -13.00 15.04
C MET A 437 1.74 -13.83 13.78
N THR A 438 1.85 -13.24 12.59
CA THR A 438 1.71 -13.97 11.31
C THR A 438 2.77 -15.07 11.18
N VAL A 439 4.03 -14.76 11.53
CA VAL A 439 5.12 -15.76 11.52
C VAL A 439 4.86 -16.87 12.54
N VAL A 440 4.41 -16.51 13.75
CA VAL A 440 4.07 -17.49 14.80
C VAL A 440 2.94 -18.40 14.35
N GLN A 441 1.84 -17.84 13.86
CA GLN A 441 0.68 -18.61 13.38
C GLN A 441 1.09 -19.57 12.24
N GLY A 442 1.86 -19.09 11.26
CA GLY A 442 2.37 -19.92 10.18
C GLY A 442 3.24 -21.08 10.67
N ALA A 443 4.11 -20.85 11.67
CA ALA A 443 4.91 -21.90 12.27
C ALA A 443 4.06 -22.98 12.96
N PHE A 444 3.01 -22.59 13.68
CA PHE A 444 2.07 -23.52 14.31
C PHE A 444 1.28 -24.34 13.28
N LEU A 445 0.87 -23.72 12.16
CA LEU A 445 0.19 -24.39 11.07
C LEU A 445 1.10 -25.43 10.38
N VAL A 446 2.34 -25.06 10.07
CA VAL A 446 3.30 -25.95 9.39
C VAL A 446 3.79 -27.08 10.30
N ALA A 447 4.02 -26.82 11.59
CA ALA A 447 4.55 -27.82 12.52
C ALA A 447 3.54 -28.93 12.87
N GLY A 448 2.22 -28.67 12.75
CA GLY A 448 1.16 -29.68 12.89
C GLY A 448 1.06 -30.36 14.27
N GLY A 449 1.67 -29.79 15.31
CA GLY A 449 1.76 -30.37 16.65
C GLY A 449 0.78 -29.76 17.66
N VAL A 450 1.32 -29.23 18.77
CA VAL A 450 0.54 -28.56 19.82
C VAL A 450 -0.12 -27.31 19.25
N THR A 451 -1.39 -27.07 19.57
CA THR A 451 -2.11 -25.89 19.08
C THR A 451 -1.95 -24.69 20.00
N MET A 452 -2.03 -23.48 19.45
CA MET A 452 -2.02 -22.23 20.22
C MET A 452 -3.13 -22.23 21.29
N GLN A 453 -4.33 -22.72 20.93
CA GLN A 453 -5.44 -22.87 21.87
C GLN A 453 -5.05 -23.74 23.07
N SER A 454 -4.41 -24.89 22.83
CA SER A 454 -4.05 -25.82 23.90
C SER A 454 -2.96 -25.28 24.83
N LEU A 455 -2.06 -24.42 24.32
CA LEU A 455 -1.05 -23.73 25.13
C LEU A 455 -1.73 -22.69 26.03
N LEU A 456 -2.50 -21.77 25.44
CA LEU A 456 -3.14 -20.67 26.15
C LEU A 456 -4.23 -21.13 27.13
N SER A 457 -4.86 -22.27 26.86
CA SER A 457 -5.83 -22.87 27.79
C SER A 457 -5.16 -23.47 29.03
N LYS A 458 -3.88 -23.85 28.95
CA LYS A 458 -3.11 -24.37 30.11
C LYS A 458 -2.54 -23.24 30.96
N ASP A 459 -1.98 -22.24 30.30
CA ASP A 459 -1.44 -21.05 30.94
C ASP A 459 -1.57 -19.87 29.97
N PHE A 460 -2.18 -18.78 30.43
CA PHE A 460 -2.36 -17.58 29.64
C PHE A 460 -1.07 -16.80 29.43
N SER A 461 -0.05 -17.05 30.26
CA SER A 461 1.26 -16.40 30.24
C SER A 461 2.27 -17.10 29.35
N GLN A 462 1.84 -18.06 28.52
CA GLN A 462 2.72 -18.83 27.65
C GLN A 462 3.55 -17.95 26.72
N GLN A 463 4.81 -18.34 26.57
CA GLN A 463 5.78 -17.63 25.75
C GLN A 463 6.30 -18.49 24.61
N VAL A 464 6.47 -17.88 23.45
CA VAL A 464 7.17 -18.45 22.31
C VAL A 464 8.47 -17.68 22.16
N ASN A 465 9.60 -18.33 22.46
CA ASN A 465 10.93 -17.71 22.40
C ASN A 465 11.03 -16.38 23.20
N GLY A 466 10.44 -16.34 24.40
CA GLY A 466 10.42 -15.15 25.25
C GLY A 466 9.33 -14.11 24.93
N PHE A 467 8.54 -14.33 23.88
CA PHE A 467 7.43 -13.44 23.51
C PHE A 467 6.09 -13.97 23.99
N LEU A 468 5.30 -13.13 24.66
CA LEU A 468 3.98 -13.49 25.21
C LEU A 468 2.98 -13.77 24.08
N LEU A 469 2.51 -15.01 23.98
CA LEU A 469 1.64 -15.46 22.89
C LEU A 469 0.28 -14.76 22.92
N HIS A 470 -0.35 -14.66 24.10
CA HIS A 470 -1.61 -13.92 24.25
C HIS A 470 -1.47 -12.45 23.83
N GLY A 471 -0.39 -11.79 24.28
CA GLY A 471 -0.14 -10.40 23.95
C GLY A 471 0.03 -10.16 22.45
N LEU A 472 0.69 -11.08 21.74
CA LEU A 472 0.82 -11.03 20.28
C LEU A 472 -0.53 -11.16 19.57
N ILE A 473 -1.34 -12.16 19.96
CA ILE A 473 -2.68 -12.37 19.38
C ILE A 473 -3.56 -11.14 19.63
N SER A 474 -3.60 -10.66 20.88
CA SER A 474 -4.39 -9.48 21.26
C SER A 474 -3.92 -8.21 20.55
N MET A 475 -2.61 -7.98 20.39
CA MET A 475 -2.10 -6.79 19.70
C MET A 475 -2.40 -6.81 18.20
N GLU A 476 -2.34 -8.00 17.58
CA GLU A 476 -2.56 -8.16 16.15
C GLU A 476 -4.04 -7.97 15.76
N ARG A 477 -5.01 -8.32 16.61
CA ARG A 477 -6.43 -8.12 16.30
C ARG A 477 -6.81 -6.64 16.23
N GLY A 478 -7.17 -6.19 15.03
CA GLY A 478 -7.51 -4.79 14.77
C GLY A 478 -6.32 -3.85 14.90
N TYR A 479 -5.08 -4.36 14.71
CA TYR A 479 -3.85 -3.60 14.96
C TYR A 479 -3.78 -2.27 14.21
N ILE A 480 -4.41 -2.14 13.03
CA ILE A 480 -4.44 -0.90 12.25
C ILE A 480 -5.18 0.20 13.03
N PHE A 481 -6.32 -0.11 13.65
CA PHE A 481 -6.99 0.82 14.55
C PHE A 481 -6.13 1.12 15.77
N THR A 482 -5.48 0.11 16.34
CA THR A 482 -4.57 0.28 17.49
C THR A 482 -3.41 1.22 17.16
N CYS A 483 -2.79 1.09 15.98
CA CYS A 483 -1.74 2.00 15.48
C CYS A 483 -2.26 3.45 15.42
N VAL A 484 -3.41 3.67 14.80
CA VAL A 484 -4.01 5.02 14.65
C VAL A 484 -4.36 5.61 16.01
N ILE A 485 -4.99 4.83 16.90
CA ILE A 485 -5.42 5.30 18.22
C ILE A 485 -4.21 5.66 19.07
N LEU A 486 -3.22 4.77 19.19
CA LEU A 486 -2.04 5.02 20.01
C LEU A 486 -1.19 6.18 19.48
N ALA A 487 -0.96 6.24 18.17
CA ALA A 487 -0.23 7.35 17.57
C ALA A 487 -0.99 8.68 17.71
N THR A 488 -2.32 8.67 17.61
CA THR A 488 -3.12 9.88 17.81
C THR A 488 -3.08 10.34 19.26
N ILE A 489 -3.24 9.43 20.22
CA ILE A 489 -3.09 9.75 21.66
C ILE A 489 -1.72 10.39 21.90
N ALA A 490 -0.65 9.79 21.36
CA ALA A 490 0.71 10.33 21.50
C ALA A 490 0.85 11.74 20.91
N VAL A 491 0.31 12.01 19.70
CA VAL A 491 0.30 13.37 19.13
C VAL A 491 -0.43 14.35 20.03
N GLU A 492 -1.63 14.00 20.50
CA GLU A 492 -2.44 14.90 21.33
C GLU A 492 -1.78 15.18 22.68
N LEU A 493 -1.02 14.23 23.24
CA LEU A 493 -0.22 14.44 24.45
C LEU A 493 0.99 15.33 24.21
N ILE A 494 1.74 15.12 23.11
CA ILE A 494 2.86 15.98 22.71
C ILE A 494 2.40 17.43 22.56
N GLU A 495 1.22 17.61 21.99
CA GLU A 495 0.58 18.91 21.77
C GLU A 495 -0.16 19.45 23.01
N ARG A 496 -0.10 18.72 24.14
CA ARG A 496 -0.76 19.05 25.42
C ARG A 496 -2.28 19.24 25.30
N ARG A 497 -2.92 18.61 24.31
CA ARG A 497 -4.38 18.60 24.08
C ARG A 497 -5.02 17.43 24.81
N PHE A 498 -4.89 17.41 26.14
CA PHE A 498 -5.30 16.29 27.00
C PHE A 498 -6.76 15.87 26.85
N LEU A 499 -7.69 16.81 26.60
CA LEU A 499 -9.10 16.49 26.37
C LEU A 499 -9.29 15.62 25.12
N ARG A 500 -8.56 15.92 24.03
CA ARG A 500 -8.61 15.13 22.80
C ARG A 500 -7.95 13.78 22.99
N ALA A 501 -6.83 13.71 23.71
CA ALA A 501 -6.22 12.44 24.10
C ALA A 501 -7.21 11.56 24.88
N ALA A 502 -7.96 12.13 25.83
CA ALA A 502 -9.01 11.41 26.56
C ALA A 502 -10.14 10.91 25.65
N CYS A 503 -10.58 11.72 24.68
CA CYS A 503 -11.56 11.28 23.68
C CYS A 503 -11.05 10.09 22.88
N TRP A 504 -9.80 10.13 22.40
CA TRP A 504 -9.20 9.03 21.64
C TRP A 504 -8.98 7.77 22.46
N SER A 505 -8.59 7.90 23.73
CA SER A 505 -8.57 6.77 24.66
C SER A 505 -9.97 6.19 24.88
N SER A 506 -11.00 7.02 24.99
CA SER A 506 -12.39 6.56 25.11
C SER A 506 -12.86 5.82 23.85
N ILE A 507 -12.47 6.29 22.66
CA ILE A 507 -12.70 5.58 21.40
C ILE A 507 -12.01 4.21 21.42
N GLY A 508 -10.76 4.12 21.88
CA GLY A 508 -10.05 2.86 22.07
C GLY A 508 -10.77 1.89 23.02
N ALA A 509 -11.32 2.40 24.13
CA ALA A 509 -12.11 1.61 25.05
C ALA A 509 -13.39 1.03 24.39
N ILE A 510 -14.10 1.86 23.62
CA ILE A 510 -15.29 1.44 22.88
C ILE A 510 -14.94 0.37 21.84
N PHE A 511 -13.84 0.56 21.10
CA PHE A 511 -13.42 -0.37 20.05
C PHE A 511 -13.00 -1.72 20.64
N ALA A 512 -12.24 -1.72 21.74
CA ALA A 512 -11.86 -2.93 22.44
C ALA A 512 -13.10 -3.66 23.01
N GLY A 513 -14.02 -2.92 23.63
CA GLY A 513 -15.26 -3.46 24.19
C GLY A 513 -16.24 -4.00 23.13
N ALA A 514 -16.27 -3.38 21.95
CA ALA A 514 -17.05 -3.87 20.81
C ALA A 514 -16.41 -5.08 20.10
N GLY A 515 -15.15 -5.39 20.42
CA GLY A 515 -14.38 -6.45 19.77
C GLY A 515 -13.80 -6.08 18.40
N LEU A 516 -13.72 -4.78 18.09
CA LEU A 516 -13.06 -4.27 16.88
C LEU A 516 -11.52 -4.31 17.00
N THR A 517 -11.01 -4.27 18.23
CA THR A 517 -9.59 -4.43 18.57
C THR A 517 -9.45 -5.40 19.73
N HIS A 518 -8.31 -6.08 19.82
CA HIS A 518 -7.86 -6.91 20.95
C HIS A 518 -8.66 -8.19 21.27
N SER A 519 -9.98 -8.21 21.04
CA SER A 519 -10.82 -9.38 21.30
C SER A 519 -10.64 -10.43 20.21
N TYR A 520 -10.55 -11.70 20.62
CA TYR A 520 -10.38 -12.81 19.69
C TYR A 520 -11.09 -14.08 20.14
N GLN A 521 -11.39 -14.91 19.16
CA GLN A 521 -11.72 -16.31 19.34
C GLN A 521 -10.61 -17.16 18.72
N LEU A 522 -10.25 -18.26 19.39
CA LEU A 522 -9.16 -19.13 18.99
C LEU A 522 -9.66 -20.58 18.92
N SER A 523 -9.66 -21.13 17.71
CA SER A 523 -10.03 -22.52 17.43
C SER A 523 -8.83 -23.28 16.87
N GLY A 524 -8.17 -24.06 17.72
CA GLY A 524 -6.89 -24.70 17.43
C GLY A 524 -5.80 -23.65 17.19
N ASN A 525 -5.47 -23.45 15.91
CA ASN A 525 -4.50 -22.44 15.44
C ASN A 525 -5.16 -21.29 14.66
N LEU A 526 -6.48 -21.32 14.49
CA LEU A 526 -7.22 -20.28 13.78
C LEU A 526 -7.64 -19.20 14.76
N VAL A 527 -7.13 -17.99 14.55
CA VAL A 527 -7.50 -16.79 15.30
C VAL A 527 -8.49 -15.98 14.47
N ASP A 528 -9.62 -15.63 15.05
CA ASP A 528 -10.66 -14.81 14.40
C ASP A 528 -11.17 -13.71 15.35
N PHE A 529 -11.85 -12.72 14.80
CA PHE A 529 -12.45 -11.63 15.57
C PHE A 529 -13.58 -12.15 16.47
N LEU A 530 -13.71 -11.57 17.66
CA LEU A 530 -14.82 -11.81 18.57
C LEU A 530 -15.56 -10.50 18.83
N PHE A 531 -16.58 -10.22 18.01
CA PHE A 531 -17.41 -9.03 18.16
C PHE A 531 -18.39 -9.16 19.32
N ALA A 532 -18.72 -8.03 19.94
CA ALA A 532 -19.76 -7.97 20.95
C ALA A 532 -21.10 -8.51 20.38
N GLY A 533 -21.67 -9.51 21.05
CA GLY A 533 -22.93 -10.14 20.63
C GLY A 533 -22.81 -11.20 19.52
N SER A 534 -21.61 -11.47 19.00
CA SER A 534 -21.39 -12.58 18.07
C SER A 534 -21.36 -13.94 18.79
N ARG A 535 -21.77 -15.00 18.09
CA ARG A 535 -21.65 -16.38 18.57
C ARG A 535 -20.37 -16.99 18.03
N ALA A 536 -19.51 -17.44 18.95
CA ALA A 536 -18.29 -18.14 18.58
C ALA A 536 -18.54 -19.62 18.27
N PRO A 537 -17.69 -20.27 17.46
CA PRO A 537 -17.74 -21.71 17.23
C PRO A 537 -17.61 -22.51 18.54
N GLU A 538 -18.34 -23.61 18.65
CA GLU A 538 -18.26 -24.50 19.82
C GLU A 538 -16.83 -25.01 20.04
N GLY A 539 -16.37 -24.97 21.29
CA GLY A 539 -15.04 -25.44 21.68
C GLY A 539 -13.90 -24.45 21.40
N SER A 540 -14.18 -23.25 20.88
CA SER A 540 -13.16 -22.19 20.74
C SER A 540 -12.84 -21.52 22.10
N MET A 541 -11.58 -21.12 22.27
CA MET A 541 -11.17 -20.27 23.39
C MET A 541 -11.56 -18.83 23.09
N LEU A 542 -12.23 -18.18 24.04
CA LEU A 542 -12.73 -16.81 23.88
C LEU A 542 -11.94 -15.86 24.76
N TYR A 543 -11.55 -14.72 24.18
CA TYR A 543 -11.00 -13.60 24.91
C TYR A 543 -11.75 -12.32 24.55
N HIS A 544 -12.50 -11.81 25.51
CA HIS A 544 -13.11 -10.49 25.43
C HIS A 544 -12.16 -9.47 26.04
N ALA A 545 -11.78 -8.45 25.27
CA ALA A 545 -10.81 -7.43 25.67
C ALA A 545 -11.39 -6.39 26.65
N THR A 546 -12.18 -6.83 27.63
CA THR A 546 -12.78 -5.97 28.66
C THR A 546 -11.73 -5.32 29.55
N ASP A 547 -10.66 -6.05 29.85
CA ASP A 547 -9.46 -5.57 30.54
C ASP A 547 -8.75 -4.47 29.75
N VAL A 548 -8.57 -4.64 28.43
CA VAL A 548 -7.98 -3.60 27.56
C VAL A 548 -8.90 -2.39 27.45
N ALA A 549 -10.22 -2.61 27.35
CA ALA A 549 -11.21 -1.54 27.34
C ALA A 549 -11.19 -0.72 28.63
N ILE A 550 -11.10 -1.38 29.79
CA ILE A 550 -10.90 -0.73 31.09
C ILE A 550 -9.57 0.03 31.11
N GLY A 551 -8.48 -0.56 30.59
CA GLY A 551 -7.18 0.10 30.48
C GLY A 551 -7.24 1.42 29.71
N TYR A 552 -7.85 1.42 28.54
CA TYR A 552 -8.11 2.65 27.77
C TYR A 552 -9.02 3.64 28.52
N GLY A 553 -10.04 3.15 29.23
CA GLY A 553 -10.90 3.99 30.08
C GLY A 553 -10.13 4.67 31.21
N LEU A 554 -9.21 3.95 31.87
CA LEU A 554 -8.33 4.50 32.90
C LEU A 554 -7.37 5.54 32.31
N MET A 555 -6.81 5.30 31.12
CA MET A 555 -6.02 6.30 30.39
C MET A 555 -6.85 7.58 30.14
N ALA A 556 -8.09 7.43 29.68
CA ALA A 556 -8.97 8.57 29.43
C ALA A 556 -9.22 9.39 30.71
N ILE A 557 -9.46 8.73 31.85
CA ILE A 557 -9.61 9.40 33.15
C ILE A 557 -8.35 10.18 33.51
N VAL A 558 -7.17 9.57 33.38
CA VAL A 558 -5.89 10.24 33.64
C VAL A 558 -5.76 11.50 32.77
N PHE A 559 -6.00 11.39 31.47
CA PHE A 559 -5.91 12.53 30.57
C PHE A 559 -6.95 13.62 30.86
N LEU A 560 -8.17 13.26 31.27
CA LEU A 560 -9.16 14.25 31.74
C LEU A 560 -8.69 14.99 32.99
N LEU A 561 -8.11 14.29 33.97
CA LEU A 561 -7.57 14.93 35.17
C LEU A 561 -6.47 15.95 34.83
N PHE A 562 -5.61 15.64 33.86
CA PHE A 562 -4.60 16.58 33.36
C PHE A 562 -5.20 17.73 32.52
N ALA A 563 -6.33 17.51 31.83
CA ALA A 563 -7.03 18.57 31.11
C ALA A 563 -7.61 19.63 32.07
N PHE A 564 -8.03 19.24 33.27
CA PHE A 564 -8.58 20.15 34.28
C PHE A 564 -7.55 20.77 35.21
N ARG A 565 -6.33 20.22 35.28
CA ARG A 565 -5.20 20.88 35.96
C ARG A 565 -4.61 21.95 35.06
N LYS A 566 -4.42 23.18 35.58
CA LYS A 566 -3.48 24.15 34.98
C LYS A 566 -2.08 23.57 35.13
N VAL A 567 -1.64 22.79 34.14
CA VAL A 567 -0.26 22.28 34.11
C VAL A 567 0.64 23.46 33.74
N GLU A 568 1.41 23.96 34.71
CA GLU A 568 2.45 24.96 34.47
C GLU A 568 3.41 24.46 33.38
N SER A 569 3.83 25.36 32.50
CA SER A 569 4.75 25.03 31.41
C SER A 569 6.15 24.78 31.99
N VAL A 570 6.53 23.51 32.15
CA VAL A 570 7.95 23.16 32.27
C VAL A 570 8.56 23.38 30.88
N SER A 571 9.25 24.51 30.73
CA SER A 571 10.13 24.81 29.60
C SER A 571 11.37 23.92 29.69
N GLU A 572 11.22 22.62 29.43
CA GLU A 572 12.37 21.80 29.08
C GLU A 572 12.52 21.85 27.57
N SER A 573 13.51 22.62 27.13
CA SER A 573 14.05 22.51 25.79
C SER A 573 14.52 21.07 25.60
N VAL A 574 13.70 20.24 24.94
CA VAL A 574 14.21 19.04 24.27
C VAL A 574 15.35 19.54 23.39
N PRO A 575 16.58 19.02 23.53
CA PRO A 575 17.67 19.45 22.67
C PRO A 575 17.28 19.08 21.25
N VAL A 576 16.85 20.08 20.48
CA VAL A 576 16.83 20.01 19.04
C VAL A 576 18.29 19.77 18.69
N LEU A 577 18.61 18.60 18.14
CA LEU A 577 19.90 18.37 17.50
C LEU A 577 20.02 19.44 16.42
N THR A 578 20.72 20.52 16.75
CA THR A 578 21.04 21.56 15.78
C THR A 578 22.15 21.03 14.89
N GLU A 579 22.23 21.48 13.63
CA GLU A 579 23.28 21.07 12.68
C GLU A 579 24.71 21.21 13.24
N SER A 580 24.90 22.04 14.27
CA SER A 580 26.14 22.19 15.03
C SER A 580 26.59 20.90 15.74
N ASP A 581 25.67 20.06 16.22
CA ASP A 581 26.01 18.85 16.99
C ASP A 581 26.43 17.68 16.08
N ALA A 582 25.98 17.68 14.82
CA ALA A 582 26.36 16.66 13.83
C ALA A 582 27.85 16.72 13.44
N HIS A 583 28.47 17.90 13.52
CA HIS A 583 29.88 18.07 13.20
C HIS A 583 30.84 17.64 14.32
N ARG A 584 30.39 17.54 15.58
CA ARG A 584 31.25 17.11 16.69
C ARG A 584 31.38 15.60 16.84
N THR A 585 30.46 14.82 16.26
CA THR A 585 30.50 13.35 16.28
C THR A 585 31.30 12.72 15.14
N MET A 586 31.94 13.51 14.27
CA MET A 586 32.77 13.00 13.16
C MET A 586 34.28 12.93 13.46
N GLU A 587 34.73 13.21 14.69
CA GLU A 587 36.17 13.10 15.06
C GLU A 587 36.55 11.87 15.89
N PHE A 588 35.63 10.94 16.16
CA PHE A 588 35.99 9.63 16.73
C PHE A 588 35.10 8.51 16.18
N HIS A 589 35.43 8.03 14.98
CA HIS A 589 35.65 6.61 14.64
C HIS A 589 35.82 6.39 13.14
#